data_AF-A0A7J7RJ38-F1
#
_entry.id   AF-A0A7J7RJ38-F1
#
_cell.length_a   1.000
_cell.length_b   1.000
_cell.length_c   1.000
_cell.angle_alpha   90.00
_cell.angle_beta   90.00
_cell.angle_gamma   90.00
#
_symmetry.space_group_name_H-M   'P 1'
#
loop_
_entity.id
_entity.type
_entity.pdbx_description
1 polymer ?
#
loop_
_entity_poly.entity_id
_entity_poly.type
_entity_poly.pdbx_seq_one_letter_code
_entity_poly.pdbx_strand_id
1 'polypeptide(L)'
;MEKRETFVQAVSKELIGEFLQFVQLAEDASDPFNLNELLDELSRKQKEELWERLKNLLTDVLLESPVDGWQTVETQGGDNMETDHGSKMERNIEILHAITSVILASVSVINEHENYEALLECAVILNGILYALPESERKLPSAIQDLCVTWWEKGLPAKEDMGKTAFLMLLRKSLKTKTGADICRLWRIHQALYCFDYDLEESREIKNMLLECFINVNYIKKEEGRRFLSSLFNWNVNFIKMIHGTIKNQLQGLQKSLVVHIAEIYFRAWRKASGKILEAIENDCIQDFMHHGIHLPRRSPVHPKVREVLSYFHHQKRVRQGVEEMLYRLYKPILWRGLKARNSEVRSNAALLFVEAFPVRDPHLNAIEMDSEIQRQFEELYGYLVSVK
;
A
#
# COMPACT_ATOMS: atom_id res chain seq x y z
N MET A 1 -13.65 -32.98 -25.73
CA MET A 1 -12.61 -34.01 -25.63
C MET A 1 -11.44 -33.65 -26.55
N GLU A 2 -11.62 -33.65 -27.87
CA GLU A 2 -10.56 -33.38 -28.85
C GLU A 2 -9.85 -32.02 -28.63
N LYS A 3 -10.57 -30.90 -28.59
CA LYS A 3 -9.97 -29.56 -28.36
C LYS A 3 -9.15 -29.44 -27.06
N ARG A 4 -9.55 -30.15 -25.99
CA ARG A 4 -8.86 -30.10 -24.69
C ARG A 4 -7.51 -30.79 -24.77
N GLU A 5 -7.50 -31.96 -25.39
CA GLU A 5 -6.28 -32.74 -25.60
C GLU A 5 -5.34 -32.04 -26.59
N THR A 6 -5.88 -31.47 -27.67
CA THR A 6 -5.10 -30.65 -28.62
C THR A 6 -4.42 -29.48 -27.92
N PHE A 7 -5.13 -28.75 -27.04
CA PHE A 7 -4.51 -27.64 -26.30
C PHE A 7 -3.37 -28.09 -25.39
N VAL A 8 -3.58 -29.17 -24.62
CA VAL A 8 -2.52 -29.71 -23.75
C VAL A 8 -1.30 -30.15 -24.56
N GLN A 9 -1.51 -30.79 -25.71
CA GLN A 9 -0.42 -31.22 -26.60
C GLN A 9 0.30 -30.05 -27.28
N ALA A 10 -0.42 -28.98 -27.62
CA ALA A 10 0.13 -27.78 -28.24
C ALA A 10 1.18 -27.08 -27.35
N VAL A 11 1.11 -27.26 -26.02
CA VAL A 11 2.14 -26.78 -25.09
C VAL A 11 3.40 -27.64 -25.23
N SER A 12 4.20 -27.32 -26.24
CA SER A 12 5.49 -27.94 -26.54
C SER A 12 6.31 -27.02 -27.44
N LYS A 13 7.61 -27.29 -27.54
CA LYS A 13 8.51 -26.49 -28.36
C LYS A 13 8.24 -26.72 -29.85
N GLU A 14 7.86 -27.93 -30.22
CA GLU A 14 7.55 -28.35 -31.59
C GLU A 14 6.28 -27.67 -32.12
N LEU A 15 5.31 -27.40 -31.24
CA LEU A 15 4.00 -26.82 -31.60
C LEU A 15 3.83 -25.38 -31.11
N ILE A 16 4.93 -24.64 -30.95
CA ILE A 16 4.90 -23.29 -30.38
C ILE A 16 3.99 -22.31 -31.14
N GLY A 17 3.90 -22.47 -32.47
CA GLY A 17 3.00 -21.67 -33.30
C GLY A 17 1.51 -21.92 -32.97
N GLU A 18 1.13 -23.18 -32.74
CA GLU A 18 -0.23 -23.55 -32.37
C GLU A 18 -0.56 -23.06 -30.95
N PHE A 19 0.38 -23.21 -30.01
CA PHE A 19 0.23 -22.70 -28.65
C PHE A 19 -0.06 -21.20 -28.62
N LEU A 20 0.73 -20.41 -29.37
CA LEU A 20 0.54 -18.97 -29.44
C LEU A 20 -0.78 -18.59 -30.12
N GLN A 21 -1.23 -19.34 -31.12
CA GLN A 21 -2.55 -19.14 -31.71
C GLN A 21 -3.66 -19.33 -30.67
N PHE A 22 -3.59 -20.38 -29.84
CA PHE A 22 -4.58 -20.56 -28.76
C PHE A 22 -4.61 -19.39 -27.77
N VAL A 23 -3.45 -18.85 -27.40
CA VAL A 23 -3.39 -17.70 -26.48
C VAL A 23 -3.89 -16.43 -27.16
N GLN A 24 -3.54 -16.20 -28.43
CA GLN A 24 -4.05 -15.06 -29.20
C GLN A 24 -5.57 -15.10 -29.32
N LEU A 25 -6.16 -16.28 -29.57
CA LEU A 25 -7.62 -16.46 -29.58
C LEU A 25 -8.24 -16.15 -28.21
N ALA A 26 -7.57 -16.48 -27.11
CA ALA A 26 -8.06 -16.17 -25.76
C ALA A 26 -8.00 -14.67 -25.41
N GLU A 27 -7.09 -13.92 -26.04
CA GLU A 27 -6.96 -12.48 -25.85
C GLU A 27 -7.95 -11.68 -26.71
N ASP A 28 -8.46 -12.27 -27.80
CA ASP A 28 -9.46 -11.65 -28.67
C ASP A 28 -10.86 -11.73 -28.04
N ALA A 29 -11.32 -10.60 -27.50
CA ALA A 29 -12.65 -10.48 -26.88
C ALA A 29 -13.83 -10.74 -27.84
N SER A 30 -13.59 -10.82 -29.15
CA SER A 30 -14.60 -11.16 -30.16
C SER A 30 -14.65 -12.64 -30.52
N ASP A 31 -13.65 -13.42 -30.12
CA ASP A 31 -13.60 -14.86 -30.36
C ASP A 31 -14.41 -15.64 -29.29
N PRO A 32 -15.14 -16.71 -29.65
CA PRO A 32 -15.86 -17.54 -28.69
C PRO A 32 -14.95 -18.40 -27.80
N PHE A 33 -13.65 -18.49 -28.08
CA PHE A 33 -12.71 -19.28 -27.29
C PHE A 33 -12.47 -18.67 -25.90
N ASN A 34 -12.76 -19.44 -24.86
CA ASN A 34 -12.52 -19.04 -23.47
C ASN A 34 -11.52 -19.99 -22.80
N LEU A 35 -10.33 -19.47 -22.52
CA LEU A 35 -9.26 -20.23 -21.86
C LEU A 35 -9.67 -20.71 -20.46
N ASN A 36 -10.39 -19.90 -19.68
CA ASN A 36 -10.80 -20.29 -18.32
C ASN A 36 -11.80 -21.45 -18.35
N GLU A 37 -12.76 -21.44 -19.28
CA GLU A 37 -13.70 -22.55 -19.47
C GLU A 37 -12.96 -23.81 -19.90
N LEU A 38 -12.02 -23.72 -20.86
CA LEU A 38 -11.23 -24.87 -21.29
C LEU A 38 -10.45 -25.49 -20.12
N LEU A 39 -9.81 -24.67 -19.29
CA LEU A 39 -9.01 -25.11 -18.15
C LEU A 39 -9.87 -25.73 -17.04
N ASP A 40 -11.07 -25.19 -16.78
CA ASP A 40 -12.00 -25.73 -15.78
C ASP A 40 -12.51 -27.12 -16.20
N GLU A 41 -12.71 -27.31 -17.50
CA GLU A 41 -13.16 -28.57 -18.08
C GLU A 41 -12.08 -29.67 -18.18
N LEU A 42 -10.80 -29.36 -17.90
CA LEU A 42 -9.72 -30.34 -17.90
C LEU A 42 -9.87 -31.30 -16.71
N SER A 43 -9.68 -32.60 -16.98
CA SER A 43 -9.54 -33.57 -15.88
C SER A 43 -8.27 -33.27 -15.07
N ARG A 44 -8.24 -33.72 -13.81
CA ARG A 44 -7.05 -33.57 -12.94
C ARG A 44 -5.75 -33.97 -13.63
N LYS A 45 -5.72 -35.13 -14.30
CA LYS A 45 -4.53 -35.62 -15.00
C LYS A 45 -4.08 -34.69 -16.13
N GLN A 46 -5.05 -34.11 -16.86
CA GLN A 46 -4.76 -33.18 -17.94
C GLN A 46 -4.24 -31.84 -17.43
N LYS A 47 -4.72 -31.36 -16.27
CA LYS A 47 -4.17 -30.16 -15.62
C LYS A 47 -2.73 -30.40 -15.15
N GLU A 48 -2.48 -31.51 -14.46
CA GLU A 48 -1.14 -31.88 -14.01
C GLU A 48 -0.17 -32.04 -15.20
N GLU A 49 -0.60 -32.68 -16.30
CA GLU A 49 0.19 -32.77 -17.53
C GLU A 49 0.45 -31.40 -18.17
N LEU A 50 -0.57 -30.55 -18.26
CA LEU A 50 -0.45 -29.19 -18.79
C LEU A 50 0.60 -28.38 -18.02
N TRP A 51 0.57 -28.43 -16.69
CA TRP A 51 1.49 -27.68 -15.86
C TRP A 51 2.94 -28.17 -16.00
N GLU A 52 3.14 -29.49 -16.10
CA GLU A 52 4.47 -30.05 -16.41
C GLU A 52 4.97 -29.62 -17.80
N ARG A 53 4.10 -29.60 -18.81
CA ARG A 53 4.44 -29.11 -20.15
C ARG A 53 4.79 -27.63 -20.16
N LEU A 54 4.04 -26.79 -19.44
CA LEU A 54 4.35 -25.37 -19.27
C LEU A 54 5.71 -25.16 -18.60
N LYS A 55 6.02 -25.95 -17.57
CA LYS A 55 7.31 -25.90 -16.88
C LYS A 55 8.47 -26.25 -17.80
N ASN A 56 8.35 -27.33 -18.56
CA ASN A 56 9.37 -27.76 -19.51
C ASN A 56 9.59 -26.69 -20.58
N LEU A 57 8.50 -26.18 -21.18
CA LEU A 57 8.59 -25.12 -22.19
C LEU A 57 9.21 -23.83 -21.63
N LEU A 58 8.82 -23.41 -20.44
CA LEU A 58 9.40 -22.25 -19.75
C LEU A 58 10.91 -22.43 -19.56
N THR A 59 11.32 -23.59 -19.06
CA THR A 59 12.73 -23.90 -18.80
C THR A 59 13.53 -23.92 -20.10
N ASP A 60 13.02 -24.57 -21.15
CA ASP A 60 13.67 -24.64 -22.46
C ASP A 60 13.88 -23.25 -23.07
N VAL A 61 12.86 -22.39 -23.04
CA VAL A 61 12.93 -21.02 -23.57
C VAL A 61 14.00 -20.20 -22.85
N LEU A 62 14.11 -20.34 -21.53
CA LEU A 62 15.11 -19.64 -20.71
C LEU A 62 16.52 -20.21 -20.91
N LEU A 63 16.67 -21.51 -21.19
CA LEU A 63 17.96 -22.11 -21.52
C LEU A 63 18.47 -21.67 -22.91
N GLU A 64 17.57 -21.47 -23.88
CA GLU A 64 17.93 -21.02 -25.23
C GLU A 64 18.25 -19.53 -25.35
N SER A 65 17.78 -18.73 -24.39
CA SER A 65 18.06 -17.30 -24.28
C SER A 65 18.20 -16.93 -22.80
N PRO A 66 19.40 -17.12 -22.23
CA PRO A 66 19.67 -16.77 -20.84
C PRO A 66 19.39 -15.29 -20.57
N VAL A 67 18.77 -15.03 -19.42
CA VAL A 67 18.28 -13.71 -19.02
C VAL A 67 19.38 -12.64 -18.88
N ASP A 68 20.63 -13.05 -18.62
CA ASP A 68 21.79 -12.15 -18.48
C ASP A 68 22.05 -11.30 -19.72
N GLY A 69 21.61 -11.75 -20.90
CA GLY A 69 21.82 -11.03 -22.16
C GLY A 69 20.79 -9.93 -22.45
N TRP A 70 19.60 -9.96 -21.83
CA TRP A 70 18.42 -9.22 -22.30
C TRP A 70 18.55 -7.70 -22.18
N GLN A 71 19.15 -7.19 -21.10
CA GLN A 71 19.33 -5.74 -20.90
C GLN A 71 20.44 -5.15 -21.78
N THR A 72 21.46 -5.95 -22.11
CA THR A 72 22.58 -5.54 -22.96
C THR A 72 22.16 -5.31 -24.42
N VAL A 73 21.17 -6.07 -24.91
CA VAL A 73 20.68 -5.96 -26.30
C VAL A 73 19.97 -4.62 -26.54
N GLU A 74 19.20 -4.11 -25.58
CA GLU A 74 18.58 -2.78 -25.68
C GLU A 74 19.60 -1.65 -25.72
N THR A 75 20.69 -1.77 -24.97
CA THR A 75 21.69 -0.69 -24.83
C THR A 75 22.50 -0.50 -26.13
N GLN A 76 22.59 -1.54 -26.97
CA GLN A 76 23.33 -1.52 -28.24
C GLN A 76 22.43 -1.20 -29.46
N GLY A 77 21.11 -1.16 -29.30
CA GLY A 77 20.12 -0.93 -30.37
C GLY A 77 19.99 0.52 -30.88
N GLY A 78 21.00 1.37 -30.64
CA GLY A 78 21.03 2.75 -31.14
C GLY A 78 21.38 2.88 -32.63
N ASP A 79 21.88 1.82 -33.25
CA ASP A 79 22.15 1.74 -34.69
C ASP A 79 21.12 0.81 -35.37
N ASN A 80 20.39 1.35 -36.35
CA ASN A 80 19.26 0.80 -37.11
C ASN A 80 19.55 -0.51 -37.91
N MET A 81 20.10 -1.55 -37.30
CA MET A 81 20.15 -2.90 -37.85
C MET A 81 19.56 -3.87 -36.81
N GLU A 82 18.33 -4.34 -37.04
CA GLU A 82 17.74 -5.45 -36.29
C GLU A 82 18.70 -6.65 -36.38
N THR A 83 19.40 -6.94 -35.29
CA THR A 83 20.28 -8.11 -35.22
C THR A 83 19.43 -9.37 -35.00
N ASP A 84 19.86 -10.51 -35.54
CA ASP A 84 19.20 -11.82 -35.38
C ASP A 84 18.97 -12.20 -33.89
N HIS A 85 19.77 -11.63 -32.99
CA HIS A 85 19.60 -11.78 -31.55
C HIS A 85 18.40 -11.01 -30.97
N GLY A 86 18.05 -9.84 -31.52
CA GLY A 86 16.90 -9.05 -31.09
C GLY A 86 15.56 -9.71 -31.42
N SER A 87 15.42 -10.21 -32.66
CA SER A 87 14.20 -10.92 -33.10
C SER A 87 13.96 -12.23 -32.33
N LYS A 88 15.03 -12.97 -31.99
CA LYS A 88 14.94 -14.16 -31.14
C LYS A 88 14.49 -13.83 -29.71
N MET A 89 14.99 -12.73 -29.15
CA MET A 89 14.63 -12.30 -27.80
C MET A 89 13.17 -11.86 -27.71
N GLU A 90 12.69 -11.06 -28.67
CA GLU A 90 11.28 -10.67 -28.75
C GLU A 90 10.36 -11.89 -28.86
N ARG A 91 10.74 -12.87 -29.70
CA ARG A 91 10.00 -14.13 -29.81
C ARG A 91 9.95 -14.91 -28.50
N ASN A 92 11.05 -14.96 -27.75
CA ASN A 92 11.06 -15.63 -26.44
C ASN A 92 10.20 -14.90 -25.41
N ILE A 93 10.21 -13.56 -25.40
CA ILE A 93 9.33 -12.77 -24.53
C ILE A 93 7.86 -13.01 -24.86
N GLU A 94 7.50 -13.12 -26.15
CA GLU A 94 6.14 -13.47 -26.59
C GLU A 94 5.72 -14.85 -26.06
N ILE A 95 6.62 -15.84 -26.13
CA ILE A 95 6.37 -17.19 -25.59
C ILE A 95 6.20 -17.14 -24.07
N LEU A 96 7.06 -16.43 -23.34
CA LEU A 96 6.97 -16.27 -21.89
C LEU A 96 5.69 -15.56 -21.47
N HIS A 97 5.24 -14.57 -22.25
CA HIS A 97 3.95 -13.92 -22.05
C HIS A 97 2.80 -14.94 -22.17
N ALA A 98 2.79 -15.73 -23.23
CA ALA A 98 1.76 -16.75 -23.44
C ALA A 98 1.75 -17.82 -22.33
N ILE A 99 2.92 -18.29 -21.90
CA ILE A 99 3.06 -19.19 -20.75
C ILE A 99 2.48 -18.53 -19.49
N THR A 100 2.83 -17.26 -19.23
CA THR A 100 2.33 -16.52 -18.06
C THR A 100 0.81 -16.38 -18.08
N SER A 101 0.21 -16.10 -19.24
CA SER A 101 -1.25 -16.01 -19.41
C SER A 101 -1.96 -17.31 -19.05
N VAL A 102 -1.43 -18.46 -19.51
CA VAL A 102 -2.02 -19.78 -19.20
C VAL A 102 -1.81 -20.16 -17.73
N ILE A 103 -0.65 -19.85 -17.15
CA ILE A 103 -0.39 -20.05 -15.71
C ILE A 103 -1.36 -19.21 -14.88
N LEU A 104 -1.51 -17.92 -15.19
CA LEU A 104 -2.42 -17.02 -14.50
C LEU A 104 -3.86 -17.56 -14.55
N ALA A 105 -4.34 -17.96 -15.72
CA ALA A 105 -5.66 -18.57 -15.86
C ALA A 105 -5.77 -19.88 -15.05
N SER A 106 -4.70 -20.69 -15.03
CA SER A 106 -4.64 -21.94 -14.27
C SER A 106 -4.81 -21.75 -12.77
N VAL A 107 -4.32 -20.65 -12.18
CA VAL A 107 -4.47 -20.37 -10.73
C VAL A 107 -5.93 -20.35 -10.28
N SER A 108 -6.83 -19.89 -11.16
CA SER A 108 -8.26 -19.80 -10.84
C SER A 108 -8.91 -21.19 -10.67
N VAL A 109 -8.44 -22.19 -11.42
CA VAL A 109 -9.02 -23.54 -11.48
C VAL A 109 -8.29 -24.59 -10.63
N ILE A 110 -7.29 -24.18 -9.82
CA ILE A 110 -6.59 -25.08 -8.89
C ILE A 110 -7.55 -25.56 -7.79
N ASN A 111 -7.55 -26.87 -7.56
CA ASN A 111 -8.23 -27.55 -6.46
C ASN A 111 -7.24 -28.17 -5.46
N GLU A 112 -7.67 -28.33 -4.20
CA GLU A 112 -6.83 -28.87 -3.09
C GLU A 112 -6.30 -30.30 -3.32
N HIS A 113 -6.90 -31.05 -4.24
CA HIS A 113 -6.53 -32.43 -4.53
C HIS A 113 -5.56 -32.59 -5.71
N GLU A 114 -5.24 -31.51 -6.42
CA GLU A 114 -4.38 -31.53 -7.61
C GLU A 114 -2.91 -31.31 -7.21
N ASN A 115 -1.97 -31.97 -7.90
CA ASN A 115 -0.55 -31.67 -7.71
C ASN A 115 -0.14 -30.47 -8.58
N TYR A 116 0.00 -29.29 -7.97
CA TYR A 116 0.37 -28.06 -8.65
C TYR A 116 1.85 -27.65 -8.44
N GLU A 117 2.73 -28.58 -8.07
CA GLU A 117 4.16 -28.33 -7.87
C GLU A 117 4.83 -27.71 -9.11
N ALA A 118 4.54 -28.24 -10.30
CA ALA A 118 5.03 -27.69 -11.56
C ALA A 118 4.58 -26.24 -11.79
N LEU A 119 3.34 -25.93 -11.43
CA LEU A 119 2.79 -24.59 -11.56
C LEU A 119 3.45 -23.60 -10.58
N LEU A 120 3.75 -24.06 -9.37
CA LEU A 120 4.52 -23.31 -8.39
C LEU A 120 5.94 -23.02 -8.88
N GLU A 121 6.64 -24.01 -9.42
CA GLU A 121 7.97 -23.83 -10.02
C GLU A 121 7.93 -22.76 -11.11
N CYS A 122 6.93 -22.82 -12.01
CA CYS A 122 6.77 -21.81 -13.05
C CYS A 122 6.56 -20.41 -12.48
N ALA A 123 5.69 -20.25 -11.46
CA ALA A 123 5.44 -18.95 -10.83
C ALA A 123 6.71 -18.39 -10.18
N VAL A 124 7.50 -19.23 -9.52
CA VAL A 124 8.79 -18.85 -8.91
C VAL A 124 9.80 -18.42 -9.97
N ILE A 125 9.93 -19.17 -11.06
CA ILE A 125 10.82 -18.83 -12.18
C ILE A 125 10.40 -17.49 -12.80
N LEU A 126 9.12 -17.32 -13.12
CA LEU A 126 8.59 -16.10 -13.72
C LEU A 126 8.77 -14.87 -12.80
N ASN A 127 8.61 -15.04 -11.50
CA ASN A 127 8.91 -14.00 -10.53
C ASN A 127 10.41 -13.62 -10.52
N GLY A 128 11.29 -14.62 -10.66
CA GLY A 128 12.74 -14.42 -10.66
C GLY A 128 13.26 -13.67 -11.90
N ILE A 129 12.69 -13.91 -13.08
CA ILE A 129 13.14 -13.26 -14.33
C ILE A 129 12.73 -11.78 -14.42
N LEU A 130 11.81 -11.31 -13.57
CA LEU A 130 11.24 -9.96 -13.65
C LEU A 130 12.31 -8.85 -13.70
N TYR A 131 13.38 -9.00 -12.93
CA TYR A 131 14.45 -8.01 -12.83
C TYR A 131 15.42 -8.01 -14.01
N ALA A 132 15.40 -9.07 -14.82
CA ALA A 132 16.21 -9.19 -16.02
C ALA A 132 15.47 -8.76 -17.29
N LEU A 133 14.17 -8.46 -17.17
CA LEU A 133 13.39 -8.00 -18.32
C LEU A 133 13.88 -6.63 -18.83
N PRO A 134 13.78 -6.39 -20.13
CA PRO A 134 14.18 -5.11 -20.74
C PRO A 134 13.26 -3.97 -20.33
N GLU A 135 13.75 -2.73 -20.35
CA GLU A 135 12.94 -1.57 -19.92
C GLU A 135 11.85 -1.21 -20.92
N SER A 136 12.02 -1.53 -22.21
CA SER A 136 11.00 -1.31 -23.24
C SER A 136 9.81 -2.26 -23.08
N GLU A 137 10.02 -3.43 -22.48
CA GLU A 137 9.01 -4.47 -22.33
C GLU A 137 8.00 -4.12 -21.23
N ARG A 138 6.70 -4.22 -21.57
CA ARG A 138 5.61 -3.80 -20.66
C ARG A 138 4.55 -4.85 -20.44
N LYS A 139 4.34 -5.76 -21.39
CA LYS A 139 3.25 -6.74 -21.33
C LYS A 139 3.58 -7.83 -20.33
N LEU A 140 4.75 -8.46 -20.48
CA LEU A 140 5.18 -9.56 -19.62
C LEU A 140 5.29 -9.16 -18.13
N PRO A 141 5.91 -8.03 -17.75
CA PRO A 141 5.89 -7.56 -16.35
C PRO A 141 4.47 -7.36 -15.81
N SER A 142 3.53 -6.87 -16.63
CA SER A 142 2.13 -6.70 -16.19
C SER A 142 1.46 -8.05 -15.95
N ALA A 143 1.66 -9.03 -16.83
CA ALA A 143 1.13 -10.38 -16.66
C ALA A 143 1.71 -11.07 -15.42
N ILE A 144 3.03 -10.91 -15.16
CA ILE A 144 3.68 -11.43 -13.95
C ILE A 144 3.13 -10.73 -12.69
N GLN A 145 2.89 -9.41 -12.73
CA GLN A 145 2.23 -8.69 -11.63
C GLN A 145 0.85 -9.29 -11.34
N ASP A 146 0.04 -9.51 -12.37
CA ASP A 146 -1.31 -10.07 -12.22
C ASP A 146 -1.24 -11.50 -11.66
N LEU A 147 -0.31 -12.32 -12.14
CA LEU A 147 -0.01 -13.65 -11.58
C LEU A 147 0.32 -13.58 -10.09
N CYS A 148 1.25 -12.72 -9.69
CA CYS A 148 1.66 -12.59 -8.29
C CYS A 148 0.50 -12.12 -7.39
N VAL A 149 -0.36 -11.21 -7.89
CA VAL A 149 -1.56 -10.77 -7.17
C VAL A 149 -2.54 -11.92 -6.97
N THR A 150 -2.88 -12.65 -8.03
CA THR A 150 -3.83 -13.77 -7.96
C THR A 150 -3.27 -14.90 -7.08
N TRP A 151 -1.97 -15.17 -7.15
CA TRP A 151 -1.27 -16.15 -6.29
C TRP A 151 -1.36 -15.76 -4.81
N TRP A 152 -1.12 -14.48 -4.50
CA TRP A 152 -1.25 -13.93 -3.16
C TRP A 152 -2.69 -14.06 -2.64
N GLU A 153 -3.68 -13.68 -3.44
CA GLU A 153 -5.10 -13.73 -3.06
C GLU A 153 -5.58 -15.17 -2.80
N LYS A 154 -5.12 -16.13 -3.62
CA LYS A 154 -5.46 -17.55 -3.48
C LYS A 154 -4.81 -18.22 -2.25
N GLY A 155 -3.74 -17.68 -1.69
CA GLY A 155 -3.13 -18.24 -0.48
C GLY A 155 -2.16 -19.41 -0.71
N LEU A 156 -1.61 -19.53 -1.93
CA LEU A 156 -0.80 -20.66 -2.35
C LEU A 156 0.61 -20.68 -1.70
N PRO A 157 1.36 -21.80 -1.77
CA PRO A 157 2.76 -21.85 -1.33
C PRO A 157 3.64 -20.76 -1.97
N ALA A 158 4.73 -20.38 -1.29
CA ALA A 158 5.58 -19.23 -1.66
C ALA A 158 4.84 -17.88 -1.78
N LYS A 159 3.66 -17.76 -1.16
CA LYS A 159 2.84 -16.54 -1.19
C LYS A 159 3.59 -15.30 -0.70
N GLU A 160 4.47 -15.40 0.28
CA GLU A 160 5.19 -14.22 0.79
C GLU A 160 6.05 -13.56 -0.28
N ASP A 161 6.79 -14.32 -1.08
CA ASP A 161 7.64 -13.79 -2.15
C ASP A 161 6.81 -13.19 -3.29
N MET A 162 5.74 -13.88 -3.70
CA MET A 162 4.79 -13.37 -4.70
C MET A 162 4.11 -12.08 -4.20
N GLY A 163 3.75 -12.05 -2.91
CA GLY A 163 3.19 -10.89 -2.24
C GLY A 163 4.13 -9.70 -2.26
N LYS A 164 5.41 -9.90 -1.92
CA LYS A 164 6.43 -8.85 -1.96
C LYS A 164 6.57 -8.27 -3.36
N THR A 165 6.68 -9.11 -4.38
CA THR A 165 6.77 -8.66 -5.78
C THR A 165 5.53 -7.88 -6.19
N ALA A 166 4.34 -8.45 -6.01
CA ALA A 166 3.08 -7.80 -6.34
C ALA A 166 2.95 -6.43 -5.66
N PHE A 167 3.29 -6.36 -4.37
CA PHE A 167 3.24 -5.12 -3.59
C PHE A 167 4.19 -4.06 -4.14
N LEU A 168 5.46 -4.40 -4.38
CA LEU A 168 6.45 -3.46 -4.92
C LEU A 168 6.05 -2.95 -6.29
N MET A 169 5.62 -3.82 -7.18
CA MET A 169 5.23 -3.42 -8.53
C MET A 169 3.99 -2.52 -8.51
N LEU A 170 2.97 -2.84 -7.71
CA LEU A 170 1.76 -2.01 -7.58
C LEU A 170 2.06 -0.67 -6.92
N LEU A 171 2.94 -0.63 -5.89
CA LEU A 171 3.38 0.59 -5.24
C LEU A 171 4.16 1.51 -6.20
N ARG A 172 5.10 0.95 -6.97
CA ARG A 172 5.84 1.71 -8.00
C ARG A 172 4.87 2.26 -9.06
N LYS A 173 3.93 1.42 -9.51
CA LYS A 173 2.94 1.80 -10.54
C LYS A 173 2.03 2.92 -10.06
N SER A 174 1.46 2.82 -8.84
CA SER A 174 0.54 3.82 -8.30
C SER A 174 1.19 5.18 -8.06
N LEU A 175 2.49 5.22 -7.71
CA LEU A 175 3.27 6.45 -7.60
C LEU A 175 3.52 7.10 -8.98
N LYS A 176 3.79 6.28 -10.02
CA LYS A 176 4.03 6.74 -11.40
C LYS A 176 2.75 7.21 -12.11
N THR A 177 1.71 6.38 -12.17
CA THR A 177 0.53 6.60 -13.02
C THR A 177 -0.42 7.66 -12.45
N LYS A 178 -0.32 7.96 -11.15
CA LYS A 178 -1.19 8.90 -10.43
C LYS A 178 -2.69 8.56 -10.57
N THR A 179 -3.03 7.31 -10.94
CA THR A 179 -4.43 6.88 -11.10
C THR A 179 -4.99 6.36 -9.77
N GLY A 180 -6.30 6.49 -9.60
CA GLY A 180 -6.99 5.91 -8.45
C GLY A 180 -7.14 4.39 -8.52
N ALA A 181 -7.04 3.77 -9.70
CA ALA A 181 -7.23 2.32 -9.86
C ALA A 181 -6.07 1.54 -9.22
N ASP A 182 -4.84 1.98 -9.44
CA ASP A 182 -3.65 1.33 -8.89
C ASP A 182 -3.61 1.42 -7.35
N ILE A 183 -4.09 2.53 -6.77
CA ILE A 183 -4.24 2.67 -5.32
C ILE A 183 -5.26 1.66 -4.76
N CYS A 184 -6.38 1.43 -5.46
CA CYS A 184 -7.36 0.40 -5.05
C CYS A 184 -6.73 -1.00 -5.07
N ARG A 185 -5.97 -1.32 -6.13
CA ARG A 185 -5.28 -2.61 -6.27
C ARG A 185 -4.25 -2.80 -5.15
N LEU A 186 -3.41 -1.80 -4.88
CA LEU A 186 -2.44 -1.82 -3.79
C LEU A 186 -3.12 -2.02 -2.43
N TRP A 187 -4.25 -1.35 -2.19
CA TRP A 187 -5.02 -1.54 -0.95
C TRP A 187 -5.52 -2.99 -0.78
N ARG A 188 -5.93 -3.69 -1.84
CA ARG A 188 -6.39 -5.09 -1.73
C ARG A 188 -5.30 -6.02 -1.20
N ILE A 189 -4.06 -5.80 -1.62
CA ILE A 189 -2.92 -6.62 -1.21
C ILE A 189 -2.08 -6.02 -0.08
N HIS A 190 -2.58 -4.98 0.62
CA HIS A 190 -1.78 -4.23 1.61
C HIS A 190 -1.13 -5.09 2.71
N GLN A 191 -1.71 -6.25 3.02
CA GLN A 191 -1.17 -7.20 3.99
C GLN A 191 0.17 -7.81 3.57
N ALA A 192 0.50 -7.81 2.27
CA ALA A 192 1.81 -8.23 1.77
C ALA A 192 2.95 -7.35 2.31
N LEU A 193 2.67 -6.13 2.78
CA LEU A 193 3.64 -5.29 3.48
C LEU A 193 4.29 -6.01 4.68
N TYR A 194 3.53 -6.86 5.39
CA TYR A 194 4.05 -7.56 6.56
C TYR A 194 5.02 -8.70 6.21
N CYS A 195 5.18 -9.04 4.92
CA CYS A 195 6.22 -9.96 4.47
C CYS A 195 7.60 -9.27 4.45
N PHE A 196 7.66 -7.94 4.44
CA PHE A 196 8.90 -7.17 4.47
C PHE A 196 9.41 -7.03 5.90
N ASP A 197 10.66 -7.44 6.13
CA ASP A 197 11.35 -7.16 7.38
C ASP A 197 11.76 -5.68 7.41
N TYR A 198 11.30 -4.96 8.42
CA TYR A 198 11.62 -3.55 8.58
C TYR A 198 13.12 -3.32 8.84
N ASP A 199 13.82 -4.20 9.53
CA ASP A 199 15.20 -3.93 9.97
C ASP A 199 16.26 -4.23 8.89
N LEU A 200 15.87 -4.88 7.79
CA LEU A 200 16.76 -5.14 6.65
C LEU A 200 17.01 -3.91 5.79
N GLU A 201 18.23 -3.81 5.25
CA GLU A 201 18.66 -2.72 4.37
C GLU A 201 17.94 -2.74 3.02
N GLU A 202 17.59 -3.92 2.51
CA GLU A 202 16.81 -4.11 1.30
C GLU A 202 15.44 -3.41 1.38
N SER A 203 14.89 -3.29 2.61
CA SER A 203 13.63 -2.59 2.86
C SER A 203 13.76 -1.06 2.81
N ARG A 204 14.94 -0.50 2.57
CA ARG A 204 15.14 0.95 2.45
C ARG A 204 14.36 1.54 1.29
N GLU A 205 14.36 0.86 0.14
CA GLU A 205 13.65 1.36 -1.06
C GLU A 205 12.14 1.43 -0.82
N ILE A 206 11.55 0.37 -0.28
CA ILE A 206 10.12 0.33 0.04
C ILE A 206 9.75 1.36 1.10
N LYS A 207 10.57 1.57 2.15
CA LYS A 207 10.33 2.64 3.15
C LYS A 207 10.23 4.01 2.47
N ASN A 208 11.14 4.33 1.54
CA ASN A 208 11.13 5.60 0.83
C ASN A 208 9.87 5.76 -0.04
N MET A 209 9.49 4.73 -0.80
CA MET A 209 8.28 4.75 -1.62
C MET A 209 7.00 4.90 -0.76
N LEU A 210 6.95 4.22 0.38
CA LEU A 210 5.82 4.34 1.32
C LEU A 210 5.71 5.75 1.91
N LEU A 211 6.84 6.41 2.20
CA LEU A 211 6.84 7.80 2.64
C LEU A 211 6.40 8.76 1.52
N GLU A 212 6.76 8.48 0.27
CA GLU A 212 6.30 9.24 -0.90
C GLU A 212 4.76 9.19 -1.03
N CYS A 213 4.12 8.08 -0.67
CA CYS A 213 2.65 7.99 -0.64
C CYS A 213 2.02 9.05 0.26
N PHE A 214 2.67 9.46 1.36
CA PHE A 214 2.16 10.51 2.23
C PHE A 214 2.25 11.91 1.61
N ILE A 215 3.10 12.11 0.61
CA ILE A 215 3.28 13.39 -0.11
C ILE A 215 2.33 13.45 -1.33
N ASN A 216 1.91 12.29 -1.82
CA ASN A 216 1.08 12.18 -3.00
C ASN A 216 -0.40 12.53 -2.70
N VAL A 217 -0.88 13.64 -3.28
CA VAL A 217 -2.24 14.15 -3.08
C VAL A 217 -3.32 13.13 -3.48
N ASN A 218 -3.07 12.25 -4.44
CA ASN A 218 -4.06 11.25 -4.84
C ASN A 218 -4.30 10.20 -3.75
N TYR A 219 -3.27 9.83 -3.00
CA TYR A 219 -3.40 8.96 -1.83
C TYR A 219 -4.20 9.64 -0.71
N ILE A 220 -3.94 10.93 -0.47
CA ILE A 220 -4.62 11.70 0.59
C ILE A 220 -6.11 11.89 0.26
N LYS A 221 -6.43 12.25 -0.99
CA LYS A 221 -7.81 12.54 -1.43
C LYS A 221 -8.67 11.28 -1.57
N LYS A 222 -8.08 10.15 -1.96
CA LYS A 222 -8.83 8.91 -2.23
C LYS A 222 -9.07 8.11 -0.94
N GLU A 223 -10.26 7.54 -0.79
CA GLU A 223 -10.64 6.76 0.39
C GLU A 223 -9.75 5.52 0.60
N GLU A 224 -9.49 4.74 -0.45
CA GLU A 224 -8.59 3.59 -0.39
C GLU A 224 -7.15 4.01 -0.07
N GLY A 225 -6.73 5.18 -0.56
CA GLY A 225 -5.43 5.77 -0.23
C GLY A 225 -5.32 6.12 1.26
N ARG A 226 -6.35 6.77 1.84
CA ARG A 226 -6.37 7.04 3.29
C ARG A 226 -6.38 5.77 4.13
N ARG A 227 -7.11 4.73 3.70
CA ARG A 227 -7.07 3.41 4.36
C ARG A 227 -5.67 2.83 4.34
N PHE A 228 -5.03 2.82 3.17
CA PHE A 228 -3.65 2.37 3.00
C PHE A 228 -2.69 3.15 3.90
N LEU A 229 -2.65 4.48 3.80
CA LEU A 229 -1.79 5.34 4.61
C LEU A 229 -2.00 5.12 6.12
N SER A 230 -3.26 4.98 6.56
CA SER A 230 -3.55 4.71 7.97
C SER A 230 -3.03 3.35 8.45
N SER A 231 -3.02 2.33 7.58
CA SER A 231 -2.48 1.01 7.92
C SER A 231 -0.97 0.99 8.09
N LEU A 232 -0.24 1.89 7.42
CA LEU A 232 1.23 1.94 7.48
C LEU A 232 1.76 2.28 8.89
N PHE A 233 0.96 2.95 9.72
CA PHE A 233 1.29 3.21 11.12
C PHE A 233 1.45 1.93 11.95
N ASN A 234 0.87 0.81 11.51
CA ASN A 234 0.92 -0.46 12.23
C ASN A 234 2.10 -1.35 11.80
N TRP A 235 2.92 -0.92 10.85
CA TRP A 235 4.02 -1.75 10.34
C TRP A 235 5.21 -1.80 11.29
N ASN A 236 5.68 -0.64 11.78
CA ASN A 236 6.80 -0.56 12.72
C ASN A 236 6.78 0.76 13.51
N VAL A 237 7.12 0.72 14.80
CA VAL A 237 7.13 1.90 15.70
C VAL A 237 8.08 2.99 15.21
N ASN A 238 9.26 2.64 14.70
CA ASN A 238 10.22 3.60 14.17
C ASN A 238 9.71 4.25 12.88
N PHE A 239 8.94 3.50 12.08
CA PHE A 239 8.34 4.03 10.86
C PHE A 239 7.28 5.10 11.15
N ILE A 240 6.55 5.01 12.26
CA ILE A 240 5.57 6.04 12.69
C ILE A 240 6.23 7.41 12.79
N LYS A 241 7.44 7.48 13.39
CA LYS A 241 8.20 8.73 13.51
C LYS A 241 8.60 9.29 12.14
N MET A 242 9.01 8.42 11.21
CA MET A 242 9.32 8.82 9.83
C MET A 242 8.07 9.34 9.10
N ILE A 243 6.93 8.65 9.23
CA ILE A 243 5.64 9.09 8.68
C ILE A 243 5.30 10.48 9.22
N HIS A 244 5.38 10.66 10.55
CA HIS A 244 5.04 11.92 11.19
C HIS A 244 5.93 13.08 10.73
N GLY A 245 7.26 12.84 10.67
CA GLY A 245 8.22 13.80 10.12
C GLY A 245 7.91 14.18 8.67
N THR A 246 7.63 13.20 7.81
CA THR A 246 7.26 13.41 6.41
C THR A 246 5.99 14.25 6.28
N ILE A 247 4.95 13.96 7.07
CA ILE A 247 3.72 14.76 7.08
C ILE A 247 4.01 16.20 7.54
N LYS A 248 4.76 16.39 8.63
CA LYS A 248 5.10 17.72 9.13
C LYS A 248 5.85 18.56 8.11
N ASN A 249 6.82 17.99 7.41
CA ASN A 249 7.64 18.69 6.42
C ASN A 249 6.81 19.24 5.24
N GLN A 250 5.75 18.56 4.84
CA GLN A 250 4.88 19.02 3.74
C GLN A 250 3.72 19.91 4.19
N LEU A 251 3.42 20.00 5.50
CA LEU A 251 2.26 20.76 5.99
C LEU A 251 2.27 22.20 5.50
N GLN A 252 3.43 22.84 5.37
CA GLN A 252 3.51 24.22 4.87
C GLN A 252 2.95 24.36 3.45
N GLY A 253 3.24 23.42 2.54
CA GLY A 253 2.75 23.44 1.15
C GLY A 253 1.36 22.83 0.96
N LEU A 254 0.86 22.05 1.91
CA LEU A 254 -0.40 21.32 1.77
C LEU A 254 -1.62 22.26 1.78
N GLN A 255 -2.56 22.07 0.84
CA GLN A 255 -3.81 22.83 0.84
C GLN A 255 -4.63 22.56 2.10
N LYS A 256 -5.26 23.60 2.67
CA LYS A 256 -6.05 23.45 3.91
C LYS A 256 -7.16 22.39 3.79
N SER A 257 -7.82 22.31 2.63
CA SER A 257 -8.85 21.30 2.34
C SER A 257 -8.36 19.86 2.44
N LEU A 258 -7.06 19.61 2.28
CA LEU A 258 -6.45 18.28 2.40
C LEU A 258 -6.06 17.92 3.84
N VAL A 259 -5.96 18.91 4.72
CA VAL A 259 -5.53 18.69 6.11
C VAL A 259 -6.56 17.85 6.88
N VAL A 260 -7.85 17.99 6.56
CA VAL A 260 -8.90 17.14 7.14
C VAL A 260 -8.67 15.65 6.85
N HIS A 261 -8.15 15.32 5.66
CA HIS A 261 -7.82 13.95 5.27
C HIS A 261 -6.57 13.44 6.00
N ILE A 262 -5.59 14.31 6.24
CA ILE A 262 -4.44 13.97 7.10
C ILE A 262 -4.91 13.65 8.52
N ALA A 263 -5.80 14.48 9.08
CA ALA A 263 -6.36 14.27 10.41
C ALA A 263 -7.12 12.92 10.49
N GLU A 264 -7.90 12.62 9.45
CA GLU A 264 -8.60 11.35 9.32
C GLU A 264 -7.63 10.15 9.27
N ILE A 265 -6.49 10.26 8.56
CA ILE A 265 -5.47 9.20 8.52
C ILE A 265 -4.94 8.90 9.92
N TYR A 266 -4.53 9.93 10.68
CA TYR A 266 -4.08 9.75 12.06
C TYR A 266 -5.18 9.15 12.95
N PHE A 267 -6.42 9.66 12.84
CA PHE A 267 -7.53 9.17 13.64
C PHE A 267 -7.83 7.69 13.35
N ARG A 268 -7.81 7.29 12.09
CA ARG A 268 -8.00 5.88 11.68
C ARG A 268 -6.87 4.99 12.18
N ALA A 269 -5.62 5.47 12.13
CA ALA A 269 -4.46 4.75 12.65
C ALA A 269 -4.57 4.57 14.17
N TRP A 270 -4.79 5.67 14.91
CA TRP A 270 -4.98 5.67 16.36
C TRP A 270 -6.08 4.70 16.79
N ARG A 271 -7.25 4.75 16.14
CA ARG A 271 -8.40 3.89 16.50
C ARG A 271 -8.13 2.39 16.37
N LYS A 272 -7.22 1.99 15.49
CA LYS A 272 -6.85 0.58 15.28
C LYS A 272 -5.62 0.16 16.09
N ALA A 273 -4.90 1.12 16.66
CA ALA A 273 -3.64 0.87 17.33
C ALA A 273 -3.83 0.30 18.73
N SER A 274 -2.83 -0.46 19.18
CA SER A 274 -2.73 -0.97 20.55
C SER A 274 -1.27 -1.07 20.97
N GLY A 275 -1.03 -1.23 22.28
CA GLY A 275 0.32 -1.36 22.85
C GLY A 275 1.29 -0.25 22.42
N LYS A 276 2.51 -0.63 22.05
CA LYS A 276 3.58 0.31 21.66
C LYS A 276 3.23 1.18 20.44
N ILE A 277 2.40 0.67 19.51
CA ILE A 277 1.97 1.44 18.34
C ILE A 277 1.04 2.57 18.78
N LEU A 278 0.10 2.29 19.69
CA LEU A 278 -0.80 3.30 20.25
C LEU A 278 -0.02 4.38 20.99
N GLU A 279 0.93 3.97 21.84
CA GLU A 279 1.80 4.89 22.58
C GLU A 279 2.61 5.80 21.64
N ALA A 280 3.16 5.26 20.56
CA ALA A 280 3.90 6.05 19.57
C ALA A 280 3.00 7.04 18.83
N ILE A 281 1.81 6.62 18.37
CA ILE A 281 0.88 7.54 17.69
C ILE A 281 0.45 8.66 18.62
N GLU A 282 0.15 8.35 19.88
CA GLU A 282 -0.30 9.35 20.83
C GLU A 282 0.80 10.32 21.25
N ASN A 283 1.95 9.80 21.71
CA ASN A 283 3.01 10.62 22.28
C ASN A 283 3.90 11.26 21.22
N ASP A 284 4.26 10.54 20.16
CA ASP A 284 5.18 11.04 19.14
C ASP A 284 4.46 11.82 18.02
N CYS A 285 3.14 11.69 17.87
CA CYS A 285 2.39 12.36 16.79
C CYS A 285 1.29 13.30 17.29
N ILE A 286 0.27 12.78 17.97
CA ILE A 286 -0.90 13.58 18.35
C ILE A 286 -0.50 14.66 19.36
N GLN A 287 0.26 14.27 20.39
CA GLN A 287 0.75 15.20 21.39
C GLN A 287 1.75 16.22 20.82
N ASP A 288 2.54 15.83 19.81
CA ASP A 288 3.40 16.76 19.07
C ASP A 288 2.56 17.84 18.35
N PHE A 289 1.45 17.46 17.70
CA PHE A 289 0.52 18.45 17.14
C PHE A 289 -0.11 19.34 18.21
N MET A 290 -0.49 18.79 19.37
CA MET A 290 -1.01 19.59 20.49
C MET A 290 0.02 20.61 20.99
N HIS A 291 1.27 20.19 21.14
CA HIS A 291 2.37 21.08 21.50
C HIS A 291 2.54 22.20 20.46
N HIS A 292 2.61 21.87 19.17
CA HIS A 292 2.73 22.86 18.10
C HIS A 292 1.52 23.77 17.99
N GLY A 293 0.31 23.27 18.26
CA GLY A 293 -0.91 24.08 18.29
C GLY A 293 -0.89 25.16 19.37
N ILE A 294 -0.15 24.94 20.46
CA ILE A 294 0.03 25.92 21.54
C ILE A 294 1.20 26.87 21.23
N HIS A 295 2.31 26.35 20.72
CA HIS A 295 3.58 27.07 20.65
C HIS A 295 3.90 27.73 19.30
N LEU A 296 3.25 27.34 18.20
CA LEU A 296 3.51 27.97 16.90
C LEU A 296 3.02 29.42 16.88
N PRO A 297 3.81 30.36 16.31
CA PRO A 297 3.34 31.72 16.05
C PRO A 297 2.11 31.69 15.12
N ARG A 298 1.10 32.53 15.38
CA ARG A 298 -0.13 32.62 14.58
C ARG A 298 0.11 33.03 13.15
N ARG A 299 1.19 33.79 12.91
CA ARG A 299 1.67 34.16 11.57
C ARG A 299 2.23 32.98 10.77
N SER A 300 2.50 31.84 11.42
CA SER A 300 3.00 30.66 10.73
C SER A 300 1.93 30.10 9.79
N PRO A 301 2.27 29.80 8.52
CA PRO A 301 1.32 29.18 7.58
C PRO A 301 0.90 27.76 8.01
N VAL A 302 1.63 27.14 8.95
CA VAL A 302 1.37 25.79 9.46
C VAL A 302 0.42 25.81 10.67
N HIS A 303 0.41 26.89 11.45
CA HIS A 303 -0.45 27.01 12.65
C HIS A 303 -1.94 26.70 12.38
N PRO A 304 -2.62 27.30 11.38
CA PRO A 304 -4.02 26.98 11.11
C PRO A 304 -4.23 25.53 10.67
N LYS A 305 -3.23 24.87 10.08
CA LYS A 305 -3.31 23.48 9.64
C LYS A 305 -3.17 22.51 10.81
N VAL A 306 -2.26 22.79 11.74
CA VAL A 306 -2.15 22.02 12.99
C VAL A 306 -3.46 22.09 13.77
N ARG A 307 -4.06 23.28 13.86
CA ARG A 307 -5.38 23.44 14.49
C ARG A 307 -6.48 22.67 13.77
N GLU A 308 -6.47 22.64 12.44
CA GLU A 308 -7.42 21.83 11.65
C GLU A 308 -7.29 20.33 11.97
N VAL A 309 -6.05 19.82 12.13
CA VAL A 309 -5.82 18.43 12.55
C VAL A 309 -6.42 18.16 13.92
N LEU A 310 -6.14 19.02 14.91
CA LEU A 310 -6.64 18.85 16.28
C LEU A 310 -8.17 18.97 16.37
N SER A 311 -8.74 19.92 15.64
CA SER A 311 -10.18 20.13 15.55
C SER A 311 -10.90 18.85 15.12
N TYR A 312 -10.32 18.07 14.20
CA TYR A 312 -10.90 16.77 13.81
C TYR A 312 -11.09 15.85 15.02
N PHE A 313 -10.08 15.69 15.88
CA PHE A 313 -10.17 14.87 17.08
C PHE A 313 -11.21 15.40 18.08
N HIS A 314 -11.26 16.72 18.29
CA HIS A 314 -12.24 17.35 19.18
C HIS A 314 -13.68 17.09 18.72
N HIS A 315 -13.95 17.13 17.42
CA HIS A 315 -15.27 16.83 16.86
C HIS A 315 -15.67 15.35 17.05
N GLN A 316 -14.71 14.42 17.13
CA GLN A 316 -14.99 12.99 17.33
C GLN A 316 -15.33 12.63 18.78
N LYS A 317 -15.08 13.53 19.73
CA LYS A 317 -15.28 13.35 21.17
C LYS A 317 -16.66 12.79 21.55
N ARG A 318 -17.72 13.27 20.89
CA ARG A 318 -19.11 12.86 21.17
C ARG A 318 -19.55 11.58 20.45
N VAL A 319 -18.80 11.16 19.45
CA VAL A 319 -19.22 10.10 18.51
C VAL A 319 -18.47 8.79 18.77
N ARG A 320 -17.26 8.86 19.35
CA ARG A 320 -16.33 7.73 19.44
C ARG A 320 -15.81 7.55 20.86
N GLN A 321 -15.96 6.34 21.38
CA GLN A 321 -15.41 5.93 22.69
C GLN A 321 -13.89 6.05 22.70
N GLY A 322 -13.31 6.37 23.86
CA GLY A 322 -11.86 6.47 24.10
C GLY A 322 -11.24 7.80 23.65
N VAL A 323 -11.92 8.61 22.85
CA VAL A 323 -11.40 9.92 22.42
C VAL A 323 -11.26 10.88 23.60
N GLU A 324 -12.25 10.94 24.49
CA GLU A 324 -12.19 11.77 25.70
C GLU A 324 -10.99 11.42 26.59
N GLU A 325 -10.78 10.12 26.83
CA GLU A 325 -9.66 9.61 27.62
C GLU A 325 -8.31 10.00 27.03
N MET A 326 -8.14 9.77 25.72
CA MET A 326 -6.91 10.14 25.01
C MET A 326 -6.68 11.65 25.06
N LEU A 327 -7.69 12.47 24.79
CA LEU A 327 -7.57 13.93 24.86
C LEU A 327 -7.19 14.38 26.27
N TYR A 328 -7.80 13.80 27.31
CA TYR A 328 -7.44 14.09 28.69
C TYR A 328 -5.98 13.77 29.00
N ARG A 329 -5.54 12.55 28.67
CA ARG A 329 -4.15 12.11 28.90
C ARG A 329 -3.14 13.01 28.18
N LEU A 330 -3.38 13.31 26.90
CA LEU A 330 -2.41 14.03 26.08
C LEU A 330 -2.38 15.54 26.35
N TYR A 331 -3.50 16.16 26.71
CA TYR A 331 -3.51 17.58 27.09
C TYR A 331 -3.00 17.85 28.49
N LYS A 332 -3.15 16.91 29.44
CA LYS A 332 -2.76 17.09 30.85
C LYS A 332 -1.36 17.69 31.05
N PRO A 333 -0.28 17.25 30.37
CA PRO A 333 1.05 17.83 30.57
C PRO A 333 1.29 19.17 29.84
N ILE A 334 0.43 19.58 28.90
CA ILE A 334 0.71 20.70 27.98
C ILE A 334 -0.26 21.87 28.16
N LEU A 335 -1.56 21.60 28.20
CA LEU A 335 -2.59 22.63 28.11
C LEU A 335 -2.50 23.62 29.28
N TRP A 336 -2.41 23.10 30.51
CA TRP A 336 -2.33 23.92 31.72
C TRP A 336 -1.05 24.76 31.80
N ARG A 337 0.06 24.22 31.27
CA ARG A 337 1.33 24.97 31.16
C ARG A 337 1.23 26.07 30.12
N GLY A 338 0.61 25.79 28.98
CA GLY A 338 0.36 26.76 27.91
C GLY A 338 -0.50 27.92 28.36
N LEU A 339 -1.57 27.64 29.11
CA LEU A 339 -2.43 28.65 29.73
C LEU A 339 -1.62 29.59 30.64
N LYS A 340 -0.74 29.04 31.49
CA LYS A 340 0.09 29.80 32.44
C LYS A 340 1.39 30.35 31.85
N ALA A 341 1.58 30.29 30.53
CA ALA A 341 2.83 30.70 29.89
C ALA A 341 3.07 32.22 29.99
N ARG A 342 4.34 32.65 30.04
CA ARG A 342 4.69 34.09 30.04
C ARG A 342 4.34 34.79 28.72
N ASN A 343 4.44 34.07 27.60
CA ASN A 343 4.14 34.59 26.27
C ASN A 343 2.62 34.67 26.05
N SER A 344 2.09 35.86 25.74
CA SER A 344 0.66 36.11 25.55
C SER A 344 0.06 35.36 24.36
N GLU A 345 0.82 35.13 23.30
CA GLU A 345 0.38 34.37 22.11
C GLU A 345 0.23 32.89 22.45
N VAL A 346 1.18 32.32 23.20
CA VAL A 346 1.11 30.94 23.71
C VAL A 346 -0.11 30.76 24.61
N ARG A 347 -0.36 31.69 25.54
CA ARG A 347 -1.57 31.66 26.37
C ARG A 347 -2.85 31.69 25.54
N SER A 348 -2.90 32.60 24.57
CA SER A 348 -4.07 32.78 23.70
C SER A 348 -4.33 31.55 22.82
N ASN A 349 -3.29 30.87 22.33
CA ASN A 349 -3.41 29.64 21.57
C ASN A 349 -3.87 28.46 22.46
N ALA A 350 -3.32 28.35 23.67
CA ALA A 350 -3.75 27.35 24.65
C ALA A 350 -5.21 27.54 25.06
N ALA A 351 -5.63 28.79 25.31
CA ALA A 351 -7.03 29.11 25.61
C ALA A 351 -7.98 28.73 24.46
N LEU A 352 -7.58 29.00 23.21
CA LEU A 352 -8.38 28.65 22.05
C LEU A 352 -8.54 27.12 21.90
N LEU A 353 -7.45 26.36 22.01
CA LEU A 353 -7.52 24.89 21.98
C LEU A 353 -8.30 24.33 23.17
N PHE A 354 -8.20 24.96 24.34
CA PHE A 354 -8.97 24.57 25.51
C PHE A 354 -10.47 24.73 25.26
N VAL A 355 -10.90 25.86 24.71
CA VAL A 355 -12.31 26.09 24.34
C VAL A 355 -12.80 25.04 23.34
N GLU A 356 -11.98 24.67 22.35
CA GLU A 356 -12.33 23.63 21.36
C GLU A 356 -12.42 22.23 21.97
N ALA A 357 -11.56 21.91 22.94
CA ALA A 357 -11.56 20.62 23.63
C ALA A 357 -12.55 20.53 24.80
N PHE A 358 -13.08 21.66 25.28
CA PHE A 358 -13.85 21.75 26.52
C PHE A 358 -15.13 20.89 26.49
N PRO A 359 -15.51 20.24 27.60
CA PRO A 359 -14.70 20.01 28.82
C PRO A 359 -13.70 18.88 28.62
N VAL A 360 -12.46 18.97 29.12
CA VAL A 360 -11.51 17.86 29.00
C VAL A 360 -11.82 16.84 30.11
N ARG A 361 -12.41 15.69 29.75
CA ARG A 361 -12.98 14.72 30.70
C ARG A 361 -12.10 13.50 30.90
N ASP A 362 -11.96 13.09 32.16
CA ASP A 362 -11.40 11.78 32.53
C ASP A 362 -12.54 10.78 32.78
N PRO A 363 -12.76 9.80 31.90
CA PRO A 363 -13.89 8.87 32.05
C PRO A 363 -13.81 7.97 33.28
N HIS A 364 -12.67 7.94 34.00
CA HIS A 364 -12.50 7.16 35.22
C HIS A 364 -12.99 7.89 36.49
N LEU A 365 -13.30 9.18 36.40
CA LEU A 365 -13.87 9.95 37.51
C LEU A 365 -15.35 9.63 37.71
N ASN A 366 -15.79 9.63 38.98
CA ASN A 366 -17.21 9.54 39.27
C ASN A 366 -17.93 10.87 38.91
N ALA A 367 -19.28 10.86 38.90
CA ALA A 367 -20.06 12.03 38.48
C ALA A 367 -19.77 13.30 39.31
N ILE A 368 -19.56 13.16 40.62
CA ILE A 368 -19.32 14.30 41.53
C ILE A 368 -17.92 14.89 41.29
N GLU A 369 -16.92 14.01 41.14
CA GLU A 369 -15.55 14.41 40.81
C GLU A 369 -15.48 15.07 39.42
N MET A 370 -16.22 14.52 38.45
CA MET A 370 -16.34 15.08 37.12
C MET A 370 -16.96 16.47 37.13
N ASP A 371 -18.07 16.67 37.87
CA ASP A 371 -18.70 17.98 37.99
C ASP A 371 -17.77 19.00 38.65
N SER A 372 -17.04 18.58 39.69
CA SER A 372 -16.04 19.41 40.36
C SER A 372 -14.88 19.80 39.42
N GLU A 373 -14.42 18.86 38.60
CA GLU A 373 -13.35 19.09 37.63
C GLU A 373 -13.82 19.99 36.48
N ILE A 374 -15.04 19.81 35.98
CA ILE A 374 -15.65 20.70 34.97
C ILE A 374 -15.79 22.12 35.53
N GLN A 375 -16.22 22.26 36.79
CA GLN A 375 -16.32 23.56 37.46
C GLN A 375 -14.95 24.24 37.56
N ARG A 376 -13.91 23.50 37.98
CA ARG A 376 -12.53 24.00 38.01
C ARG A 376 -12.05 24.46 36.63
N GLN A 377 -12.36 23.69 35.58
CA GLN A 377 -12.04 24.02 34.19
C GLN A 377 -12.76 25.28 33.70
N PHE A 378 -14.02 25.46 34.09
CA PHE A 378 -14.81 26.64 33.78
C PHE A 378 -14.25 27.89 34.46
N GLU A 379 -13.86 27.79 35.73
CA GLU A 379 -13.22 28.90 36.48
C GLU A 379 -11.91 29.34 35.83
N GLU A 380 -11.07 28.39 35.38
CA GLU A 380 -9.86 28.70 34.61
C GLU A 380 -10.21 29.46 33.32
N LEU A 381 -11.18 28.99 32.52
CA LEU A 381 -11.63 29.70 31.31
C LEU A 381 -12.15 31.11 31.60
N TYR A 382 -12.97 31.25 32.64
CA TYR A 382 -13.56 32.53 33.03
C TYR A 382 -12.47 33.52 33.49
N GLY A 383 -11.50 33.06 34.28
CA GLY A 383 -10.34 33.86 34.67
C GLY A 383 -9.55 34.40 33.48
N TYR A 384 -9.39 33.61 32.40
CA TYR A 384 -8.78 34.11 31.16
C TYR A 384 -9.63 35.18 30.47
N LEU A 385 -10.94 34.97 30.33
CA LEU A 385 -11.81 35.94 29.67
C LEU A 385 -11.87 37.29 30.40
N VAL A 386 -11.78 37.27 31.73
CA VAL A 386 -11.81 38.49 32.56
C VAL A 386 -10.45 39.20 32.61
N SER A 387 -9.33 38.46 32.53
CA SER A 387 -7.96 39.02 32.56
C SER A 387 -7.44 39.56 31.22
N VAL A 388 -8.21 39.43 30.13
CA VAL A 388 -7.87 39.92 28.77
C VAL A 388 -8.44 41.33 28.50
N LYS A 389 -9.05 41.98 29.51
CA LYS A 389 -9.25 43.44 29.54
C LYS A 389 -8.03 44.13 30.12
#